data_AF-A0A7S2U994-F1
#
_entry.id   AF-A0A7S2U994-F1
#
_cell.length_a   1.000
_cell.length_b   1.000
_cell.length_c   1.000
_cell.angle_alpha   90.00
_cell.angle_beta   90.00
_cell.angle_gamma   90.00
#
_symmetry.space_group_name_H-M   'P 1'
#
loop_
_entity.id
_entity.type
_entity.pdbx_description
1 polymer ?
#
loop_
_entity_poly.entity_id
_entity_poly.type
_entity_poly.pdbx_seq_one_letter_code
_entity_poly.pdbx_strand_id
1 'polypeptide(L)'
;SYKIWELMQDWFNIKLRALDVENSYFPLFVSQERLEKEKAHVEGFAPEVAWVTRSGDGELAKPIAVRPTSETIMYPAFSDWIKSHRDLPLKLNQWSNVVRWEFKDPTPFLRS
;
A
#
# COMPACT_ATOMS: atom_id res chain seq x y z
N SER A 1 3.84 -22.81 7.54
CA SER A 1 3.03 -21.92 6.68
C SER A 1 3.83 -20.70 6.20
N TYR A 2 4.37 -19.85 7.10
CA TYR A 2 5.19 -18.69 6.70
C TYR A 2 6.45 -19.03 5.88
N LYS A 3 7.07 -20.19 6.12
CA LYS A 3 8.25 -20.63 5.35
C LYS A 3 8.03 -20.68 3.83
N ILE A 4 6.83 -21.00 3.38
CA ILE A 4 6.50 -21.01 1.94
C ILE A 4 6.55 -19.59 1.39
N TRP A 5 6.01 -18.61 2.14
CA TRP A 5 6.07 -17.21 1.79
C TRP A 5 7.51 -16.69 1.69
N GLU A 6 8.38 -17.05 2.63
CA GLU A 6 9.82 -16.67 2.58
C GLU A 6 10.49 -17.17 1.29
N LEU A 7 10.25 -18.44 0.91
CA LEU A 7 10.83 -19.01 -0.31
C LEU A 7 10.31 -18.31 -1.58
N MET A 8 9.03 -17.96 -1.61
CA MET A 8 8.44 -17.19 -2.72
C MET A 8 9.04 -15.78 -2.78
N GLN A 9 9.16 -15.10 -1.64
CA GLN A 9 9.73 -13.77 -1.53
C GLN A 9 11.19 -13.75 -1.98
N ASP A 10 12.01 -14.72 -1.54
CA ASP A 10 13.41 -14.85 -1.92
C ASP A 10 13.57 -15.07 -3.43
N TRP A 11 12.81 -16.01 -3.98
CA TRP A 11 12.83 -16.30 -5.42
C TRP A 11 12.40 -15.08 -6.25
N PHE A 12 11.34 -14.39 -5.84
CA PHE A 12 10.82 -13.25 -6.59
C PHE A 12 11.73 -12.01 -6.46
N ASN A 13 12.35 -11.79 -5.30
CA ASN A 13 13.35 -10.74 -5.11
C ASN A 13 14.56 -10.90 -6.04
N ILE A 14 14.96 -12.12 -6.38
CA ILE A 14 16.03 -12.36 -7.36
C ILE A 14 15.58 -11.89 -8.75
N LYS A 15 14.33 -12.17 -9.13
CA LYS A 15 13.75 -11.75 -10.42
C LYS A 15 13.58 -10.24 -10.52
N LEU A 16 13.09 -9.60 -9.46
CA LEU A 16 12.94 -8.14 -9.39
C LEU A 16 14.27 -7.41 -9.52
N ARG A 17 15.31 -7.88 -8.80
CA ARG A 17 16.66 -7.31 -8.88
C ARG A 17 17.27 -7.41 -10.27
N ALA A 18 17.02 -8.50 -10.99
CA ALA A 18 17.46 -8.65 -12.39
C ALA A 18 16.77 -7.67 -13.36
N LEU A 19 15.70 -6.99 -12.93
CA LEU A 19 14.96 -5.97 -13.69
C LEU A 19 15.23 -4.54 -13.18
N ASP A 20 16.24 -4.36 -12.33
CA ASP A 20 16.57 -3.10 -11.65
C ASP A 20 15.41 -2.55 -10.81
N VAL A 21 14.60 -3.43 -10.21
CA VAL A 21 13.56 -3.04 -9.26
C VAL A 21 14.14 -3.06 -7.85
N GLU A 22 14.01 -1.95 -7.14
CA GLU A 22 14.52 -1.81 -5.77
C GLU A 22 13.40 -2.02 -4.74
N ASN A 23 13.74 -2.67 -3.62
CA ASN A 23 12.81 -2.80 -2.50
C ASN A 23 12.78 -1.49 -1.70
N SER A 24 11.56 -1.08 -1.33
CA SER A 24 11.25 0.12 -0.56
C SER A 24 10.17 -0.21 0.47
N TYR A 25 9.88 0.73 1.37
CA TYR A 25 8.79 0.58 2.32
C TYR A 25 8.12 1.92 2.56
N PHE A 26 6.84 2.01 2.20
CA PHE A 26 6.02 3.19 2.44
C PHE A 26 5.18 3.02 3.72
N PRO A 27 4.76 4.13 4.35
CA PRO A 27 3.93 4.09 5.55
C PRO A 27 2.66 3.25 5.39
N LEU A 28 2.23 2.63 6.49
CA LEU A 28 0.97 1.89 6.54
C LEU A 28 -0.25 2.81 6.51
N PHE A 29 -0.14 4.00 7.12
CA PHE A 29 -1.25 4.94 7.24
C PHE A 29 -1.27 5.94 6.09
N VAL A 30 -2.48 6.23 5.60
CA VAL A 30 -2.75 7.28 4.62
C VAL A 30 -3.74 8.27 5.20
N SER A 31 -3.46 9.57 5.08
CA SER A 31 -4.40 10.62 5.48
C SER A 31 -5.63 10.58 4.59
N GLN A 32 -6.82 10.85 5.17
CA GLN A 32 -8.07 10.95 4.42
C GLN A 32 -7.97 11.80 3.15
N GLU A 33 -7.37 12.99 3.25
CA GLU A 33 -7.22 13.91 2.11
C GLU A 33 -6.43 13.32 0.93
N ARG A 34 -5.39 12.52 1.21
CA ARG A 34 -4.59 11.88 0.15
C ARG A 34 -5.34 10.74 -0.50
N LEU A 35 -6.12 9.99 0.28
CA LEU A 35 -6.95 8.91 -0.24
C LEU A 35 -8.03 9.50 -1.16
N GLU A 36 -8.75 10.53 -0.70
CA GLU A 36 -9.84 11.17 -1.44
C GLU A 36 -9.40 11.99 -2.66
N LYS A 37 -8.11 12.36 -2.77
CA LYS A 37 -7.60 13.02 -3.97
C LYS A 37 -7.66 12.11 -5.20
N GLU A 38 -7.55 10.80 -5.00
CA GLU A 38 -7.65 9.79 -6.07
C GLU A 38 -9.04 9.12 -6.05
N LYS A 39 -10.11 9.94 -5.95
CA LYS A 39 -11.51 9.47 -5.86
C LYS A 39 -11.89 8.43 -6.93
N ALA A 40 -11.41 8.59 -8.16
CA ALA A 40 -11.66 7.65 -9.25
C ALA A 40 -11.10 6.24 -8.97
N HIS A 41 -9.99 6.14 -8.21
CA HIS A 41 -9.46 4.86 -7.74
C HIS A 41 -10.15 4.40 -6.46
N VAL A 42 -10.53 5.34 -5.58
CA VAL A 42 -11.20 5.04 -4.31
C VAL A 42 -12.63 4.53 -4.47
N GLU A 43 -13.37 4.89 -5.52
CA GLU A 43 -14.75 4.40 -5.71
C GLU A 43 -14.87 2.86 -5.69
N GLY A 44 -13.84 2.15 -6.15
CA GLY A 44 -13.77 0.69 -6.05
C GLY A 44 -13.38 0.14 -4.66
N PHE A 45 -12.70 0.95 -3.83
CA PHE A 45 -12.17 0.53 -2.53
C PHE A 45 -12.92 1.14 -1.34
N ALA A 46 -13.77 2.14 -1.54
CA ALA A 46 -14.43 2.93 -0.50
C ALA A 46 -15.10 2.08 0.59
N PRO A 47 -15.85 1.00 0.29
CA PRO A 47 -16.44 0.17 1.34
C PRO A 47 -15.42 -0.71 2.10
N GLU A 48 -14.22 -0.92 1.55
CA GLU A 48 -13.20 -1.83 2.10
C GLU A 48 -12.11 -1.11 2.91
N VAL A 49 -12.18 0.22 3.05
CA VAL A 49 -11.15 1.00 3.77
C VAL A 49 -11.36 0.92 5.28
N ALA A 50 -10.35 0.41 6.00
CA ALA A 50 -10.31 0.46 7.45
C ALA A 50 -9.80 1.83 7.94
N TRP A 51 -10.58 2.49 8.80
CA TRP A 51 -10.27 3.80 9.35
C TRP A 51 -9.85 3.73 10.81
N VAL A 52 -8.80 4.47 11.16
CA VAL A 52 -8.40 4.77 12.54
C VAL A 52 -8.86 6.18 12.85
N THR A 53 -9.72 6.30 13.87
CA THR A 53 -10.35 7.56 14.28
C THR A 53 -9.99 7.95 15.72
N ARG A 54 -9.33 7.07 16.48
CA ARG A 54 -8.98 7.29 17.89
C ARG A 54 -7.57 6.80 18.19
N SER A 55 -6.92 7.43 19.16
CA SER A 55 -5.67 6.96 19.77
C SER A 55 -5.80 7.00 21.29
N GLY A 56 -5.86 5.84 21.93
CA GLY A 56 -6.27 5.75 23.34
C GLY A 56 -7.68 6.32 23.53
N ASP A 57 -7.84 7.21 24.51
CA ASP A 57 -9.13 7.84 24.79
C ASP A 57 -9.44 9.07 23.92
N GLY A 58 -8.45 9.58 23.18
CA GLY A 58 -8.60 10.78 22.34
C GLY A 58 -9.09 10.49 20.92
N GLU A 59 -9.96 11.36 20.40
CA GLU A 59 -10.38 11.34 18.99
C GLU A 59 -9.36 12.08 18.11
N LEU A 60 -9.09 11.51 16.94
CA LEU A 60 -8.22 12.14 15.95
C LEU A 60 -8.99 13.24 15.22
N ALA A 61 -8.40 14.43 15.13
CA ALA A 61 -8.99 15.55 14.40
C ALA A 61 -9.24 15.24 12.91
N LYS A 62 -8.43 14.36 12.33
CA LYS A 62 -8.60 13.82 10.98
C LYS A 62 -8.42 12.30 11.03
N PRO A 63 -9.40 11.52 10.54
CA PRO A 63 -9.25 10.09 10.36
C PRO A 63 -8.04 9.75 9.47
N ILE A 64 -7.37 8.66 9.80
CA ILE A 64 -6.32 8.07 8.96
C ILE A 64 -6.77 6.67 8.54
N ALA A 65 -6.56 6.33 7.27
CA ALA A 65 -6.88 5.01 6.76
C ALA A 65 -5.66 4.10 6.86
N VAL A 66 -5.91 2.81 7.10
CA VAL A 66 -4.91 1.74 6.89
C VAL A 66 -4.88 1.43 5.40
N ARG A 67 -3.69 1.31 4.79
CA ARG A 67 -3.59 1.14 3.34
C ARG A 67 -4.38 -0.09 2.83
N PRO A 68 -5.34 0.08 1.90
CA PRO A 68 -5.93 -1.01 1.12
C PRO A 68 -5.08 -1.33 -0.13
N THR A 69 -4.27 -0.36 -0.53
CA THR A 69 -3.22 -0.37 -1.55
C THR A 69 -2.38 0.91 -1.41
N SER A 70 -1.26 1.06 -2.11
CA SER A 70 -0.25 2.10 -1.80
C SER A 70 -0.11 3.23 -2.83
N GLU A 71 -0.91 3.27 -3.89
CA GLU A 71 -0.88 4.27 -4.96
C GLU A 71 -0.97 5.69 -4.39
N THR A 72 -1.95 5.94 -3.50
CA THR A 72 -2.17 7.25 -2.86
C THR A 72 -1.08 7.65 -1.86
N ILE A 73 -0.19 6.72 -1.52
CA ILE A 73 0.98 6.93 -0.65
C ILE A 73 2.25 7.14 -1.49
N MET A 74 2.42 6.32 -2.53
CA MET A 74 3.63 6.26 -3.36
C MET A 74 3.67 7.35 -4.43
N TYR A 75 2.58 7.57 -5.16
CA TYR A 75 2.58 8.47 -6.31
C TYR A 75 2.86 9.94 -5.97
N PRO A 76 2.39 10.49 -4.82
CA PRO A 76 2.82 11.81 -4.39
C PRO A 76 4.35 11.91 -4.20
N ALA A 77 4.98 10.88 -3.60
CA ALA A 77 6.43 10.85 -3.46
C ALA A 77 7.14 10.72 -4.82
N PHE A 78 6.56 9.96 -5.76
CA PHE A 78 7.11 9.84 -7.12
C PHE A 78 7.07 11.18 -7.86
N SER A 79 5.98 11.93 -7.71
CA SER A 79 5.86 13.29 -8.25
C SER A 79 6.93 14.23 -7.67
N ASP A 80 7.30 14.03 -6.39
CA ASP A 80 8.37 14.77 -5.75
C ASP A 80 9.78 14.35 -6.19
N TRP A 81 9.99 13.07 -6.53
CA TRP A 81 11.30 12.56 -6.94
C TRP A 81 11.59 12.71 -8.44
N ILE A 82 10.58 12.57 -9.30
CA ILE A 82 10.73 12.59 -10.76
C ILE A 82 10.55 14.02 -11.25
N LYS A 83 11.65 14.70 -11.58
CA LYS A 83 11.66 16.09 -12.08
C LYS A 83 12.15 16.22 -13.52
N SER A 84 12.82 15.19 -14.04
CA SER A 84 13.38 15.14 -15.38
C SER A 84 13.24 13.75 -15.99
N HIS A 85 13.39 13.66 -17.31
CA HIS A 85 13.46 12.38 -18.02
C HIS A 85 14.60 11.48 -17.54
N ARG A 86 15.63 12.06 -16.90
CA ARG A 86 16.78 11.33 -16.35
C ARG A 86 16.48 10.57 -15.06
N ASP A 87 15.41 10.96 -14.36
CA ASP A 87 14.98 10.29 -13.12
C ASP A 87 14.17 9.02 -13.42
N LEU A 88 13.94 8.73 -14.71
CA LEU A 88 13.23 7.55 -15.19
C LEU A 88 14.21 6.52 -15.79
N PRO A 89 13.91 5.23 -15.66
CA PRO A 89 12.74 4.65 -15.00
C PRO A 89 12.92 4.54 -13.47
N LEU A 90 11.90 4.94 -12.70
CA LEU A 90 11.79 4.62 -11.27
C LEU A 90 11.06 3.30 -11.10
N LYS A 91 11.70 2.31 -10.47
CA LYS A 91 11.15 0.96 -10.29
C LYS A 91 11.26 0.54 -8.82
N LEU A 92 10.14 0.56 -8.10
CA LEU A 92 10.09 0.22 -6.68
C LEU A 92 9.13 -0.93 -6.41
N ASN A 93 9.50 -1.79 -5.47
CA ASN A 93 8.69 -2.85 -4.90
C ASN A 93 8.58 -2.67 -3.38
N GLN A 94 7.51 -3.15 -2.75
CA GLN A 94 7.43 -3.27 -1.29
C GLN A 94 6.76 -4.58 -0.90
N TRP A 95 7.35 -5.27 0.08
CA TRP A 95 6.73 -6.43 0.73
C TRP A 95 6.07 -5.98 2.01
N SER A 96 4.75 -6.10 2.09
CA SER A 96 4.00 -5.33 3.07
C SER A 96 2.62 -5.93 3.32
N ASN A 97 2.08 -5.76 4.52
CA ASN A 97 0.70 -6.13 4.84
C ASN A 97 -0.28 -5.08 4.30
N VAL A 98 -1.46 -5.53 3.92
CA VAL A 98 -2.55 -4.72 3.38
C VAL A 98 -3.82 -5.09 4.13
N VAL A 99 -4.73 -4.13 4.32
CA VAL A 99 -6.02 -4.36 4.97
C VAL A 99 -7.13 -3.97 4.03
N ARG A 100 -8.00 -4.93 3.70
CA ARG A 100 -9.25 -4.70 2.99
C ARG A 100 -10.38 -5.30 3.82
N TRP A 101 -11.34 -4.49 4.19
CA TRP A 101 -12.49 -4.91 4.98
C TRP A 101 -13.54 -5.55 4.06
N GLU A 102 -13.24 -6.75 3.55
CA GLU A 102 -14.13 -7.46 2.64
C GLU A 102 -15.36 -8.02 3.37
N PHE A 103 -16.55 -7.85 2.79
CA PHE A 103 -17.82 -8.37 3.32
C PHE A 103 -18.18 -9.77 2.80
N LYS A 104 -17.31 -10.37 1.98
CA LYS A 104 -17.49 -11.72 1.43
C LYS A 104 -16.88 -12.77 2.36
N ASP A 105 -17.26 -14.03 2.19
CA ASP A 105 -16.76 -15.13 3.02
C ASP A 105 -15.21 -15.17 3.04
N PRO A 106 -14.58 -14.97 4.22
CA PRO A 106 -13.13 -15.03 4.34
C PRO A 106 -12.67 -16.47 4.22
N THR A 107 -11.65 -16.70 3.39
CA THR A 107 -11.03 -17.99 3.18
C THR A 107 -9.52 -17.86 3.41
N PRO A 108 -8.93 -18.57 4.38
CA PRO A 108 -7.51 -18.44 4.70
C PRO A 108 -6.62 -18.51 3.45
N PHE A 109 -5.68 -17.57 3.33
CA PHE A 109 -4.76 -17.37 2.19
C PHE A 109 -5.39 -16.92 0.87
N LEU A 110 -6.63 -17.31 0.57
CA LEU A 110 -7.30 -16.94 -0.68
C LEU A 110 -8.01 -15.58 -0.60
N ARG A 111 -8.59 -15.26 0.56
CA ARG A 111 -9.28 -14.02 0.88
C ARG A 111 -9.25 -13.82 2.41
N SER A 112 -8.30 -13.03 2.89
CA SER A 112 -7.96 -12.88 4.32
C SER A 112 -8.20 -11.47 4.82
#